data_AF-A0A133V4Q5-F1
#
_entry.id   AF-A0A133V4Q5-F1
#
_cell.length_a   1.000
_cell.length_b   1.000
_cell.length_c   1.000
_cell.angle_alpha   90.00
_cell.angle_beta   90.00
_cell.angle_gamma   90.00
#
_symmetry.space_group_name_H-M   'P 1'
#
loop_
_entity.id
_entity.type
_entity.pdbx_description
1 polymer ?
#
loop_
_entity_poly.entity_id
_entity_poly.type
_entity_poly.pdbx_seq_one_letter_code
_entity_poly.pdbx_strand_id
1 'polypeptide(L)'
;MSISKATKKVVSRYPFIRESLRDGLVNYRALARKILKEVSEECDREINLEAIVTAARRYRKELSRESRENRIDEILAKAKVSMRGNVGVVTAGSGWRISEKVRKIAEKVSDADPLQIVQGRRLTTVVADHEDIDKVAEILGEEVEVVERGLSSVTVISPKEIAHVPGVIARMTQRLLGESINIVEMMSCYKDTIFILERENAIIALRAMEELIENSEGRLS
;
A
#
# COMPACT_ATOMS: atom_id res chain seq x y z
N MET A 1 16.48 5.63 -29.64
CA MET A 1 15.96 6.66 -28.71
C MET A 1 17.10 7.55 -28.22
N SER A 2 16.88 8.80 -27.77
CA SER A 2 17.98 9.61 -27.19
C SER A 2 18.35 9.14 -25.78
N ILE A 3 19.62 9.29 -25.38
CA ILE A 3 20.13 8.85 -24.06
C ILE A 3 19.35 9.51 -22.91
N SER A 4 19.05 10.80 -23.02
CA SER A 4 18.22 11.50 -22.03
C SER A 4 16.81 10.91 -21.92
N LYS A 5 16.16 10.59 -23.05
CA LYS A 5 14.80 10.02 -23.04
C LYS A 5 14.81 8.58 -22.51
N ALA A 6 15.81 7.78 -22.91
CA ALA A 6 16.02 6.43 -22.41
C ALA A 6 16.31 6.41 -20.90
N THR A 7 17.22 7.27 -20.43
CA THR A 7 17.56 7.41 -18.99
C THR A 7 16.32 7.75 -18.17
N LYS A 8 15.50 8.71 -18.62
CA LYS A 8 14.23 9.05 -17.97
C LYS A 8 13.28 7.86 -17.92
N LYS A 9 13.08 7.19 -19.07
CA LYS A 9 12.20 6.03 -19.18
C LYS A 9 12.61 4.91 -18.22
N VAL A 10 13.91 4.60 -18.16
CA VAL A 10 14.44 3.56 -17.27
C VAL A 10 14.33 3.97 -15.81
N VAL A 11 14.73 5.19 -15.43
CA VAL A 11 14.61 5.66 -14.03
C VAL A 11 13.15 5.69 -13.57
N SER A 12 12.20 6.04 -14.44
CA SER A 12 10.76 6.03 -14.12
C SER A 12 10.20 4.64 -13.82
N ARG A 13 10.87 3.55 -14.21
CA ARG A 13 10.52 2.18 -13.79
C ARG A 13 10.84 1.90 -12.33
N TYR A 14 11.67 2.73 -11.71
CA TYR A 14 12.12 2.61 -10.33
C TYR A 14 11.64 3.81 -9.51
N PRO A 15 10.36 3.84 -9.04
CA PRO A 15 9.78 4.99 -8.36
C PRO A 15 10.62 5.51 -7.18
N PHE A 16 11.14 4.62 -6.33
CA PHE A 16 11.99 4.99 -5.20
C PHE A 16 13.30 5.64 -5.62
N ILE A 17 13.93 5.15 -6.70
CA ILE A 17 15.15 5.76 -7.25
C ILE A 17 14.82 7.13 -7.85
N ARG A 18 13.68 7.27 -8.54
CA ARG A 18 13.24 8.55 -9.09
C ARG A 18 13.02 9.58 -7.98
N GLU A 19 12.38 9.19 -6.88
CA GLU A 19 12.18 10.04 -5.70
C GLU A 19 13.52 10.44 -5.06
N SER A 20 14.39 9.47 -4.76
CA SER A 20 15.73 9.76 -4.23
C SER A 20 16.58 10.61 -5.18
N LEU A 21 16.42 10.45 -6.49
CA LEU A 21 17.11 11.25 -7.51
C LEU A 21 16.63 12.70 -7.46
N ARG A 22 15.31 12.92 -7.34
CA ARG A 22 14.71 14.25 -7.17
C ARG A 22 15.27 14.93 -5.92
N ASP A 23 15.30 14.23 -4.80
CA ASP A 23 15.79 14.75 -3.51
C ASP A 23 17.31 14.96 -3.47
N GLY A 24 18.04 14.44 -4.48
CA GLY A 24 19.48 14.58 -4.57
C GLY A 24 20.26 13.60 -3.69
N LEU A 25 19.61 12.52 -3.24
CA LEU A 25 20.19 11.46 -2.42
C LEU A 25 20.95 10.41 -3.25
N VAL A 26 20.80 10.43 -4.58
CA VAL A 26 21.37 9.40 -5.47
C VAL A 26 22.80 9.74 -5.90
N ASN A 27 23.70 8.76 -5.76
CA ASN A 27 25.00 8.78 -6.43
C ASN A 27 24.82 8.50 -7.94
N TYR A 28 25.02 9.52 -8.77
CA TYR A 28 24.82 9.42 -10.23
C TYR A 28 25.66 8.34 -10.92
N ARG A 29 26.91 8.12 -10.48
CA ARG A 29 27.78 7.10 -11.06
C ARG A 29 27.29 5.70 -10.71
N ALA A 30 26.85 5.49 -9.48
CA ALA A 30 26.25 4.22 -9.05
C ALA A 30 24.93 3.95 -9.80
N LEU A 31 24.07 4.97 -9.92
CA LEU A 31 22.84 4.88 -10.71
C LEU A 31 23.15 4.53 -12.18
N ALA A 32 24.10 5.23 -12.80
CA ALA A 32 24.48 5.01 -14.19
C ALA A 32 24.94 3.57 -14.42
N ARG A 33 25.73 2.99 -13.52
CA ARG A 33 26.15 1.58 -13.61
C ARG A 33 24.96 0.63 -13.52
N LYS A 34 24.03 0.89 -12.60
CA LYS A 34 22.83 0.06 -12.41
C LYS A 34 21.95 0.01 -13.67
N ILE A 35 21.78 1.15 -14.36
CA ILE A 35 20.85 1.27 -15.49
C ILE A 35 21.53 1.18 -16.87
N LEU A 36 22.86 1.00 -16.92
CA LEU A 36 23.65 1.04 -18.15
C LEU A 36 23.12 0.09 -19.23
N LYS A 37 22.84 -1.16 -18.84
CA LYS A 37 22.34 -2.20 -19.74
C LYS A 37 20.98 -1.82 -20.32
N GLU A 38 20.01 -1.50 -19.47
CA GLU A 38 18.66 -1.11 -19.89
C GLU A 38 18.66 0.14 -20.78
N VAL A 39 19.49 1.15 -20.47
CA VAL A 39 19.58 2.36 -21.30
C VAL A 39 20.21 2.06 -22.66
N SER A 40 21.18 1.15 -22.72
CA SER A 40 21.80 0.72 -23.98
C SER A 40 20.81 -0.04 -24.86
N GLU A 41 20.00 -0.92 -24.26
CA GLU A 41 18.91 -1.63 -24.93
C GLU A 41 17.84 -0.66 -25.47
N GLU A 42 17.40 0.32 -24.68
CA GLU A 42 16.44 1.34 -25.12
C GLU A 42 16.97 2.26 -26.24
N CYS A 43 18.30 2.41 -26.31
CA CYS A 43 18.97 3.18 -27.34
C CYS A 43 19.35 2.35 -28.58
N ASP A 44 19.26 1.02 -28.52
CA ASP A 44 19.72 0.07 -29.52
C ASP A 44 21.21 0.26 -29.91
N ARG A 45 22.04 0.56 -28.90
CA ARG A 45 23.49 0.73 -29.05
C ARG A 45 24.18 0.79 -27.69
N GLU A 46 25.47 0.53 -27.67
CA GLU A 46 26.30 0.71 -26.48
C GLU A 46 26.41 2.19 -26.09
N ILE A 47 26.20 2.49 -24.80
CA ILE A 47 26.22 3.84 -24.26
C ILE A 47 27.36 3.99 -23.26
N ASN A 48 28.07 5.13 -23.30
CA ASN A 48 29.06 5.46 -22.28
C ASN A 48 28.38 5.83 -20.96
N LEU A 49 28.90 5.30 -19.85
CA LEU A 49 28.51 5.63 -18.47
C LEU A 49 28.40 7.15 -18.21
N GLU A 50 29.36 7.95 -18.68
CA GLU A 50 29.37 9.42 -18.46
C GLU A 50 28.20 10.13 -19.15
N ALA A 51 27.72 9.59 -20.27
CA ALA A 51 26.54 10.11 -20.94
C ALA A 51 25.28 9.90 -20.09
N ILE A 52 25.17 8.75 -19.40
CA ILE A 52 24.07 8.45 -18.48
C ILE A 52 24.17 9.30 -17.21
N VAL A 53 25.36 9.49 -16.65
CA VAL A 53 25.59 10.39 -15.50
C VAL A 53 25.10 11.81 -15.83
N THR A 54 25.44 12.30 -17.02
CA THR A 54 25.02 13.63 -17.49
C THR A 54 23.50 13.69 -17.68
N ALA A 55 22.91 12.67 -18.28
CA ALA A 55 21.46 12.56 -18.44
C ALA A 55 20.71 12.52 -17.09
N ALA A 56 21.20 11.75 -16.12
CA ALA A 56 20.61 11.65 -14.78
C ALA A 56 20.67 12.97 -14.01
N ARG A 57 21.80 13.70 -14.07
CA ARG A 57 21.94 15.04 -13.48
C ARG A 57 20.94 16.03 -14.08
N ARG A 58 20.77 16.00 -15.41
CA ARG A 58 19.78 16.83 -16.10
C ARG A 58 18.36 16.45 -15.69
N TYR A 59 18.07 15.16 -15.59
CA TYR A 59 16.76 14.68 -15.19
C TYR A 59 16.39 15.14 -13.77
N ARG A 60 17.32 15.09 -12.81
CA ARG A 60 17.09 15.67 -11.46
C ARG A 60 16.64 17.13 -11.54
N LYS A 61 17.30 17.98 -12.33
CA LYS A 61 16.95 19.40 -12.46
C LYS A 61 15.54 19.61 -13.03
N GLU A 62 15.06 18.69 -13.85
CA GLU A 62 13.68 18.70 -14.34
C GLU A 62 12.71 18.21 -13.26
N LEU A 63 13.03 17.12 -12.57
CA LEU A 63 12.24 16.58 -11.46
C LEU A 63 12.08 17.56 -10.30
N SER A 64 13.08 18.42 -10.06
CA SER A 64 13.03 19.45 -9.02
C SER A 64 12.19 20.68 -9.42
N ARG A 65 11.89 20.83 -10.72
CA ARG A 65 11.03 21.91 -11.25
C ARG A 65 9.59 21.45 -11.45
N GLU A 66 9.37 20.14 -11.57
CA GLU A 66 8.05 19.52 -11.46
C GLU A 66 7.46 19.95 -10.11
N SER A 67 6.32 20.66 -10.12
CA SER A 67 5.71 21.20 -8.90
C SER A 67 5.53 20.09 -7.87
N ARG A 68 5.74 20.40 -6.59
CA ARG A 68 5.32 19.56 -5.46
C ARG A 68 3.80 19.56 -5.33
N GLU A 69 3.05 19.34 -6.42
CA GLU A 69 1.70 18.82 -6.31
C GLU A 69 1.83 17.37 -5.87
N ASN A 70 2.29 17.17 -4.63
CA ASN A 70 2.27 15.87 -4.02
C ASN A 70 0.82 15.64 -3.60
N ARG A 71 -0.02 15.35 -4.60
CA ARG A 71 -1.43 14.97 -4.40
C ARG A 71 -1.54 13.90 -3.33
N ILE A 72 -0.52 13.06 -3.15
CA ILE A 72 -0.43 12.11 -2.04
C ILE A 72 -0.44 12.83 -0.68
N ASP A 73 0.41 13.85 -0.48
CA ASP A 73 0.43 14.65 0.75
C ASP A 73 -0.91 15.38 0.95
N GLU A 74 -1.56 15.88 -0.11
CA GLU A 74 -2.89 16.52 -0.01
C GLU A 74 -3.99 15.56 0.46
N ILE A 75 -3.94 14.30 0.02
CA ILE A 75 -4.86 13.25 0.47
C ILE A 75 -4.57 12.89 1.93
N LEU A 76 -3.30 12.62 2.24
CA LEU A 76 -2.88 12.17 3.57
C LEU A 76 -3.10 13.25 4.64
N ALA A 77 -2.82 14.51 4.34
CA ALA A 77 -3.05 15.64 5.26
C ALA A 77 -4.54 15.85 5.60
N LYS A 78 -5.46 15.28 4.84
CA LYS A 78 -6.90 15.31 5.11
C LYS A 78 -7.44 13.98 5.63
N ALA A 79 -6.57 13.00 5.79
CA ALA A 79 -6.95 11.69 6.28
C ALA A 79 -7.08 11.69 7.80
N LYS A 80 -7.83 10.72 8.31
CA LYS A 80 -7.90 10.40 9.74
C LYS A 80 -7.54 8.95 9.91
N VAL A 81 -6.94 8.61 11.05
CA VAL A 81 -6.66 7.22 11.39
C VAL A 81 -7.42 6.80 12.63
N SER A 82 -7.87 5.56 12.65
CA SER A 82 -8.46 4.90 13.82
C SER A 82 -7.92 3.49 13.95
N MET A 83 -8.00 2.94 15.16
CA MET A 83 -7.61 1.57 15.45
C MET A 83 -8.78 0.87 16.15
N ARG A 84 -8.99 -0.40 15.81
CA ARG A 84 -9.92 -1.29 16.50
C ARG A 84 -9.19 -2.57 16.90
N GLY A 85 -9.26 -2.92 18.18
CA GLY A 85 -8.71 -4.18 18.67
C GLY A 85 -9.69 -5.35 18.49
N ASN A 86 -9.22 -6.55 18.82
CA ASN A 86 -10.05 -7.77 18.91
C ASN A 86 -10.79 -8.10 17.61
N VAL A 87 -10.08 -8.07 16.49
CA VAL A 87 -10.60 -8.64 15.24
C VAL A 87 -10.01 -10.03 15.01
N GLY A 88 -10.64 -10.81 14.14
CA GLY A 88 -10.06 -12.03 13.60
C GLY A 88 -10.36 -12.17 12.12
N VAL A 89 -9.68 -13.12 11.50
CA VAL A 89 -9.75 -13.39 10.07
C VAL A 89 -10.04 -14.87 9.87
N VAL A 90 -11.02 -15.18 9.02
CA VAL A 90 -11.28 -16.55 8.57
C VAL A 90 -11.21 -16.57 7.05
N THR A 91 -10.36 -17.43 6.51
CA THR A 91 -10.26 -17.65 5.05
C THR A 91 -10.74 -19.06 4.72
N ALA A 92 -11.61 -19.15 3.73
CA ALA A 92 -12.19 -20.41 3.27
C ALA A 92 -12.19 -20.50 1.75
N GLY A 93 -12.18 -21.73 1.22
CA GLY A 93 -12.38 -22.03 -0.20
C GLY A 93 -13.68 -21.43 -0.74
N SER A 94 -13.63 -20.83 -1.92
CA SER A 94 -14.82 -20.31 -2.60
C SER A 94 -15.58 -21.44 -3.30
N GLY A 95 -16.45 -22.14 -2.55
CA GLY A 95 -17.44 -23.05 -3.14
C GLY A 95 -18.60 -22.31 -3.83
N TRP A 96 -19.36 -23.03 -4.66
CA TRP A 96 -20.56 -22.53 -5.37
C TRP A 96 -21.70 -22.03 -4.45
N ARG A 97 -21.58 -22.25 -3.13
CA ARG A 97 -22.56 -21.85 -2.09
C ARG A 97 -22.12 -20.70 -1.20
N ILE A 98 -21.05 -19.98 -1.57
CA ILE A 98 -20.53 -18.89 -0.74
C ILE A 98 -21.55 -17.77 -0.50
N SER A 99 -22.43 -17.47 -1.46
CA SER A 99 -23.50 -16.48 -1.29
C SER A 99 -24.49 -16.84 -0.18
N GLU A 100 -24.84 -18.12 -0.04
CA GLU A 100 -25.68 -18.62 1.04
C GLU A 100 -24.98 -18.50 2.40
N LYS A 101 -23.69 -18.83 2.45
CA LYS A 101 -22.87 -18.72 3.66
C LYS A 101 -22.69 -17.27 4.09
N VAL A 102 -22.38 -16.37 3.16
CA VAL A 102 -22.27 -14.92 3.40
C VAL A 102 -23.55 -14.36 4.01
N ARG A 103 -24.72 -14.75 3.48
CA ARG A 103 -26.01 -14.35 4.06
C ARG A 103 -26.15 -14.83 5.51
N LYS A 104 -25.85 -16.11 5.78
CA LYS A 104 -25.92 -16.68 7.14
C LYS A 104 -24.96 -15.99 8.11
N ILE A 105 -23.77 -15.62 7.64
CA ILE A 105 -22.80 -14.86 8.43
C ILE A 105 -23.39 -13.50 8.79
N ALA A 106 -23.91 -12.75 7.80
CA ALA A 106 -24.53 -11.45 8.03
C ALA A 106 -25.74 -11.52 8.98
N GLU A 107 -26.50 -12.62 9.00
CA GLU A 107 -27.63 -12.82 9.93
C GLU A 107 -27.20 -13.17 11.37
N LYS A 108 -25.98 -13.68 11.57
CA LYS A 108 -25.50 -14.21 12.88
C LYS A 108 -24.46 -13.34 13.57
N VAL A 109 -23.74 -12.52 12.81
CA VAL A 109 -22.76 -11.56 13.32
C VAL A 109 -23.49 -10.34 13.86
N SER A 110 -22.94 -9.70 14.90
CA SER A 110 -23.53 -8.50 15.48
C SER A 110 -23.57 -7.35 14.47
N ASP A 111 -24.75 -6.72 14.29
CA ASP A 111 -24.90 -5.49 13.49
C ASP A 111 -24.09 -4.31 14.05
N ALA A 112 -23.64 -4.40 15.31
CA ALA A 112 -22.86 -3.34 15.95
C ALA A 112 -21.43 -3.23 15.38
N ASP A 113 -20.91 -4.30 14.77
CA ASP A 113 -19.51 -4.40 14.42
C ASP A 113 -19.28 -4.58 12.91
N PRO A 114 -18.25 -3.91 12.32
CA PRO A 114 -18.03 -3.99 10.89
C PRO A 114 -17.64 -5.41 10.46
N LEU A 115 -18.55 -6.08 9.76
CA LEU A 115 -18.28 -7.32 9.04
C LEU A 115 -17.68 -6.98 7.66
N GLN A 116 -16.52 -7.54 7.36
CA GLN A 116 -15.86 -7.35 6.07
C GLN A 116 -15.70 -8.69 5.38
N ILE A 117 -16.11 -8.75 4.11
CA ILE A 117 -16.06 -9.97 3.32
C ILE A 117 -15.39 -9.64 2.00
N VAL A 118 -14.26 -10.29 1.75
CA VAL A 118 -13.49 -10.17 0.50
C VAL A 118 -13.56 -11.49 -0.22
N GLN A 119 -14.29 -11.52 -1.33
CA GLN A 119 -14.42 -12.70 -2.17
C GLN A 119 -13.43 -12.63 -3.34
N GLY A 120 -12.43 -13.51 -3.32
CA GLY A 120 -11.57 -13.80 -4.45
C GLY A 120 -12.16 -14.88 -5.36
N ARG A 121 -11.40 -15.24 -6.41
CA ARG A 121 -11.80 -16.32 -7.34
C ARG A 121 -11.75 -17.71 -6.69
N ARG A 122 -10.85 -17.91 -5.73
CA ARG A 122 -10.59 -19.22 -5.09
C ARG A 122 -10.87 -19.23 -3.61
N LEU A 123 -10.72 -18.09 -2.94
CA LEU A 123 -10.80 -17.97 -1.50
C LEU A 123 -11.70 -16.79 -1.17
N THR A 124 -12.42 -16.92 -0.06
CA THR A 124 -13.17 -15.85 0.58
C THR A 124 -12.57 -15.61 1.95
N THR A 125 -12.22 -14.36 2.23
CA THR A 125 -11.76 -13.92 3.54
C THR A 125 -12.90 -13.16 4.23
N VAL A 126 -13.14 -13.49 5.49
CA VAL A 126 -14.08 -12.81 6.37
C VAL A 126 -13.32 -12.22 7.54
N VAL A 127 -13.48 -10.94 7.78
CA VAL A 127 -12.96 -10.24 8.95
C VAL A 127 -14.14 -9.81 9.80
N ALA A 128 -14.10 -10.17 11.07
CA ALA A 128 -15.17 -9.90 12.03
C ALA A 128 -14.56 -9.64 13.42
N ASP A 129 -15.43 -9.26 14.37
CA ASP A 129 -15.04 -9.20 15.76
C ASP A 129 -14.64 -10.59 16.28
N HIS A 130 -13.67 -10.63 17.19
CA HIS A 130 -13.13 -11.85 17.77
C HIS A 130 -14.22 -12.78 18.34
N GLU A 131 -15.26 -12.21 18.94
CA GLU A 131 -16.38 -12.97 19.53
C GLU A 131 -17.21 -13.73 18.48
N ASP A 132 -17.17 -13.31 17.22
CA ASP A 132 -17.94 -13.89 16.13
C ASP A 132 -17.12 -14.84 15.24
N ILE A 133 -15.80 -14.94 15.43
CA ILE A 133 -14.91 -15.75 14.59
C ILE A 133 -15.27 -17.24 14.62
N ASP A 134 -15.60 -17.79 15.78
CA ASP A 134 -16.02 -19.21 15.88
C ASP A 134 -17.31 -19.47 15.10
N LYS A 135 -18.28 -18.55 15.19
CA LYS A 135 -19.54 -18.65 14.45
C LYS A 135 -19.29 -18.57 12.94
N VAL A 136 -18.41 -17.67 12.51
CA VAL A 136 -18.02 -17.52 11.10
C VAL A 136 -17.36 -18.80 10.60
N ALA A 137 -16.39 -19.34 11.34
CA ALA A 137 -15.70 -20.58 10.98
C ALA A 137 -16.67 -21.77 10.91
N GLU A 138 -17.62 -21.88 11.84
CA GLU A 138 -18.65 -22.92 11.83
C GLU A 138 -19.55 -22.84 10.58
N ILE A 139 -19.96 -21.63 10.18
CA ILE A 139 -20.80 -21.43 8.98
C ILE A 139 -20.02 -21.77 7.71
N LEU A 140 -18.73 -21.44 7.66
CA LEU A 140 -17.86 -21.77 6.54
C LEU A 140 -17.54 -23.28 6.49
N GLY A 141 -17.48 -23.94 7.65
CA GLY A 141 -17.42 -25.39 7.80
C GLY A 141 -16.12 -25.98 7.25
N GLU A 142 -16.23 -27.11 6.55
CA GLU A 142 -15.08 -27.86 6.00
C GLU A 142 -14.25 -27.10 4.95
N GLU A 143 -14.76 -25.96 4.45
CA GLU A 143 -14.04 -25.12 3.49
C GLU A 143 -13.02 -24.18 4.16
N VAL A 144 -12.99 -24.09 5.50
CA VAL A 144 -12.06 -23.22 6.23
C VAL A 144 -10.62 -23.71 6.05
N GLU A 145 -9.76 -22.82 5.56
CA GLU A 145 -8.34 -23.07 5.37
C GLU A 145 -7.49 -22.41 6.46
N VAL A 146 -7.89 -21.21 6.90
CA VAL A 146 -7.13 -20.39 7.86
C VAL A 146 -8.08 -19.72 8.84
N VAL A 147 -7.70 -19.71 10.11
CA VAL A 147 -8.34 -18.93 11.18
C VAL A 147 -7.25 -18.22 11.95
N GLU A 148 -7.25 -16.89 11.91
CA GLU A 148 -6.32 -16.05 12.64
C GLU A 148 -7.05 -15.18 13.68
N ARG A 149 -6.43 -15.08 14.85
CA ARG A 149 -6.96 -14.42 16.05
C ARG A 149 -5.88 -13.56 16.66
N GLY A 150 -6.27 -12.72 17.62
CA GLY A 150 -5.30 -11.81 18.24
C GLY A 150 -4.88 -10.69 17.29
N LEU A 151 -5.76 -10.33 16.36
CA LEU A 151 -5.51 -9.29 15.38
C LEU A 151 -6.17 -7.97 15.83
N SER A 152 -5.73 -6.90 15.19
CA SER A 152 -6.32 -5.56 15.28
C SER A 152 -6.40 -4.95 13.88
N SER A 153 -7.31 -4.01 13.68
CA SER A 153 -7.37 -3.21 12.46
C SER A 153 -6.88 -1.79 12.70
N VAL A 154 -6.15 -1.24 11.73
CA VAL A 154 -5.82 0.18 11.61
C VAL A 154 -6.45 0.70 10.33
N THR A 155 -7.35 1.66 10.45
CA THR A 155 -8.11 2.21 9.34
C THR A 155 -7.69 3.65 9.09
N VAL A 156 -7.26 3.94 7.87
CA VAL A 156 -7.02 5.30 7.37
C VAL A 156 -8.19 5.72 6.50
N ILE A 157 -8.95 6.71 6.97
CA ILE A 157 -10.10 7.30 6.30
C ILE A 157 -9.62 8.53 5.53
N SER A 158 -9.54 8.42 4.21
CA SER A 158 -9.05 9.47 3.31
C SER A 158 -10.19 10.22 2.62
N PRO A 159 -9.92 11.40 2.03
CA PRO A 159 -10.88 12.06 1.15
C PRO A 159 -11.10 11.24 -0.13
N LYS A 160 -12.25 11.43 -0.80
CA LYS A 160 -12.72 10.60 -1.94
C LYS A 160 -11.75 10.53 -3.11
N GLU A 161 -10.91 11.54 -3.24
CA GLU A 161 -9.92 11.69 -4.30
C GLU A 161 -8.84 10.59 -4.24
N ILE A 162 -8.69 9.88 -3.10
CA ILE A 162 -7.80 8.72 -2.97
C ILE A 162 -8.02 7.68 -4.07
N ALA A 163 -9.26 7.50 -4.53
CA ALA A 163 -9.62 6.57 -5.60
C ALA A 163 -8.92 6.85 -6.95
N HIS A 164 -8.36 8.05 -7.13
CA HIS A 164 -7.76 8.51 -8.39
C HIS A 164 -6.34 9.06 -8.23
N VAL A 165 -5.74 8.94 -7.04
CA VAL A 165 -4.36 9.39 -6.78
C VAL A 165 -3.45 8.17 -6.63
N PRO A 166 -2.60 7.86 -7.62
CA PRO A 166 -1.69 6.74 -7.52
C PRO A 166 -0.61 7.01 -6.46
N GLY A 167 -0.26 5.97 -5.69
CA GLY A 167 0.86 6.00 -4.75
C GLY A 167 0.50 6.30 -3.29
N VAL A 168 -0.76 6.66 -2.99
CA VAL A 168 -1.19 6.87 -1.58
C VAL A 168 -1.02 5.59 -0.76
N ILE A 169 -1.53 4.46 -1.26
CA ILE A 169 -1.37 3.14 -0.63
C ILE A 169 0.11 2.73 -0.51
N ALA A 170 0.91 3.03 -1.53
CA ALA A 170 2.34 2.76 -1.50
C ALA A 170 3.04 3.56 -0.38
N ARG A 171 2.63 4.81 -0.16
CA ARG A 171 3.16 5.63 0.94
C ARG A 171 2.78 5.08 2.31
N MET A 172 1.52 4.66 2.49
CA MET A 172 1.05 4.04 3.74
C MET A 172 1.82 2.75 4.03
N THR A 173 1.89 1.83 3.07
CA THR A 173 2.59 0.55 3.23
C THR A 173 4.11 0.72 3.40
N GLN A 174 4.72 1.70 2.74
CA GLN A 174 6.14 2.04 2.96
C GLN A 174 6.40 2.58 4.37
N ARG A 175 5.46 3.34 4.95
CA ARG A 175 5.56 3.79 6.34
C ARG A 175 5.51 2.62 7.32
N LEU A 176 4.63 1.64 7.09
CA LEU A 176 4.56 0.40 7.89
C LEU A 176 5.82 -0.47 7.74
N LEU A 177 6.36 -0.57 6.52
CA LEU A 177 7.61 -1.25 6.25
C LEU A 177 8.78 -0.66 7.05
N GLY A 178 8.80 0.66 7.27
CA GLY A 178 9.80 1.33 8.10
C GLY A 178 9.85 0.82 9.54
N GLU A 179 8.72 0.29 10.06
CA GLU A 179 8.62 -0.31 11.38
C GLU A 179 8.72 -1.84 11.36
N SER A 180 9.00 -2.44 10.18
CA SER A 180 9.02 -3.91 9.98
C SER A 180 7.71 -4.61 10.35
N ILE A 181 6.57 -3.92 10.17
CA ILE A 181 5.24 -4.46 10.49
C ILE A 181 4.75 -5.33 9.33
N ASN A 182 4.41 -6.59 9.64
CA ASN A 182 3.73 -7.47 8.70
C ASN A 182 2.25 -7.10 8.58
N ILE A 183 1.72 -7.12 7.35
CA ILE A 183 0.30 -6.91 7.09
C ILE A 183 -0.34 -8.28 6.88
N VAL A 184 -1.27 -8.64 7.76
CA VAL A 184 -1.98 -9.93 7.71
C VAL A 184 -3.02 -9.91 6.58
N GLU A 185 -3.83 -8.86 6.54
CA GLU A 185 -4.81 -8.63 5.47
C GLU A 185 -4.92 -7.13 5.19
N MET A 186 -5.26 -6.76 3.95
CA MET A 186 -5.46 -5.37 3.57
C MET A 186 -6.69 -5.25 2.68
N MET A 187 -7.57 -4.31 3.04
CA MET A 187 -8.73 -4.00 2.23
C MET A 187 -8.93 -2.50 2.04
N SER A 188 -9.64 -2.18 0.96
CA SER A 188 -10.06 -0.82 0.68
C SER A 188 -11.56 -0.79 0.40
N CYS A 189 -12.25 0.12 1.09
CA CYS A 189 -13.65 0.42 0.87
C CYS A 189 -13.78 1.90 0.54
N TYR A 190 -13.58 2.23 -0.74
CA TYR A 190 -13.62 3.59 -1.28
C TYR A 190 -12.65 4.57 -0.60
N LYS A 191 -13.07 5.20 0.50
CA LYS A 191 -12.28 6.16 1.28
C LYS A 191 -11.43 5.48 2.35
N ASP A 192 -11.83 4.28 2.77
CA ASP A 192 -11.23 3.60 3.91
C ASP A 192 -10.16 2.65 3.40
N THR A 193 -8.96 2.76 3.96
CA THR A 193 -7.88 1.79 3.79
C THR A 193 -7.66 1.10 5.13
N ILE A 194 -7.79 -0.22 5.17
CA ILE A 194 -7.89 -0.99 6.41
C ILE A 194 -6.80 -2.03 6.39
N PHE A 195 -5.92 -1.96 7.38
CA PHE A 195 -4.83 -2.90 7.59
C PHE A 195 -5.18 -3.79 8.78
N ILE A 196 -5.18 -5.09 8.58
CA ILE A 196 -5.28 -6.07 9.66
C ILE A 196 -3.88 -6.52 10.01
N LEU A 197 -3.55 -6.41 11.29
CA LEU A 197 -2.21 -6.58 11.84
C LEU A 197 -2.27 -7.42 13.12
N GLU A 198 -1.13 -8.02 13.48
CA GLU A 198 -0.96 -8.58 14.82
C GLU A 198 -1.20 -7.52 15.90
N ARG A 199 -1.88 -7.90 16.99
CA ARG A 199 -2.27 -6.95 18.05
C ARG A 199 -1.10 -6.17 18.63
N GLU A 200 0.05 -6.79 18.77
CA GLU A 200 1.26 -6.15 19.28
C GLU A 200 1.79 -5.02 18.37
N ASN A 201 1.54 -5.11 17.07
CA ASN A 201 1.96 -4.11 16.09
C ASN A 201 0.94 -2.99 15.89
N ALA A 202 -0.29 -3.15 16.35
CA ALA A 202 -1.40 -2.24 16.07
C ALA A 202 -1.15 -0.81 16.57
N ILE A 203 -0.63 -0.67 17.79
CA ILE A 203 -0.33 0.64 18.38
C ILE A 203 0.81 1.33 17.62
N ILE A 204 1.81 0.57 17.19
CA ILE A 204 2.95 1.10 16.42
C ILE A 204 2.46 1.56 15.05
N ALA A 205 1.62 0.76 14.38
CA ALA A 205 1.03 1.11 13.09
C ALA A 205 0.12 2.34 13.18
N LEU A 206 -0.69 2.47 14.24
CA LEU A 206 -1.51 3.65 14.47
C LEU A 206 -0.64 4.92 14.52
N ARG A 207 0.39 4.92 15.39
CA ARG A 207 1.33 6.05 15.51
C ARG A 207 2.06 6.35 14.21
N ALA A 208 2.49 5.31 13.50
CA ALA A 208 3.16 5.46 12.22
C ALA A 208 2.27 6.14 11.17
N MET A 209 0.96 5.84 11.17
CA MET A 209 -0.02 6.53 10.31
C MET A 209 -0.30 7.96 10.78
N GLU A 210 -0.40 8.22 12.08
CA GLU A 210 -0.56 9.58 12.64
C GLU A 210 0.62 10.47 12.23
N GLU A 211 1.86 10.01 12.46
CA GLU A 211 3.07 10.73 12.04
C GLU A 211 3.11 10.94 10.52
N LEU A 212 2.65 9.97 9.72
CA LEU A 212 2.60 10.12 8.27
C LEU A 212 1.64 11.26 7.86
N ILE A 213 0.47 11.34 8.51
CA ILE A 213 -0.52 12.40 8.27
C ILE A 213 0.05 13.76 8.67
N GLU A 214 0.61 13.89 9.87
CA GLU A 214 1.21 15.14 10.38
C GLU A 214 2.36 15.62 9.48
N ASN A 215 3.23 14.71 9.03
CA ASN A 215 4.32 15.04 8.11
C ASN A 215 3.81 15.53 6.75
N SER A 216 2.68 14.99 6.27
CA SER A 216 2.06 15.47 5.03
C SER A 216 1.42 16.85 5.20
N GLU A 217 0.84 17.16 6.37
CA GLU A 217 0.37 18.51 6.70
C GLU A 217 1.52 19.52 6.70
N GLY A 218 2.63 19.21 7.38
CA GLY A 218 3.81 20.09 7.46
C GLY A 218 4.55 20.32 6.13
N ARG A 219 4.34 19.47 5.12
CA ARG A 219 4.88 19.67 3.77
C ARG A 219 4.04 20.62 2.91
N LEU A 220 2.80 20.86 3.31
CA LEU A 220 1.85 21.74 2.61
C LEU A 220 1.79 23.16 3.21
N SER A 221 2.28 23.35 4.43
CA SER A 221 2.48 24.66 5.08
C SER A 221 3.74 25.37 4.59
#